data_AF-A0A2L0BKZ7-F1
#
_entry.id   AF-A0A2L0BKZ7-F1
#
_cell.length_a   1.000
_cell.length_b   1.000
_cell.length_c   1.000
_cell.angle_alpha   90.00
_cell.angle_beta   90.00
_cell.angle_gamma   90.00
#
_symmetry.space_group_name_H-M   'P 1'
#
loop_
_entity.id
_entity.type
_entity.pdbx_description
1 polymer ?
#
loop_
_entity_poly.entity_id
_entity_poly.type
_entity_poly.pdbx_seq_one_letter_code
_entity_poly.pdbx_strand_id
1 'polypeptide(L)'
;EVYNELEENRPKVETVLQQGQEYLRKGSNTASNLQHNLKTLKQRWDSVTARANDKKIKLEIALKEATEFHDALQAFVDWLTNAEKVLSNLKPVSRVMDTILHQIEEHKVFQKDVGVHRETMLNLDKKGTHLKYFSQKQDVILIKNLLI
;
A
#
# COMPACT_ATOMS: atom_id res chain seq x y z
N GLU A 1 -7.13 3.50 14.67
CA GLU A 1 -7.48 3.96 16.03
C GLU A 1 -7.46 5.48 16.15
N VAL A 2 -6.30 6.15 16.13
CA VAL A 2 -6.20 7.64 16.27
C VAL A 2 -7.05 8.44 15.27
N TYR A 3 -7.13 8.03 14.00
CA TYR A 3 -7.98 8.72 13.02
C TYR A 3 -9.47 8.64 13.37
N ASN A 4 -9.94 7.47 13.82
CA ASN A 4 -11.34 7.25 14.18
C ASN A 4 -11.68 8.04 15.44
N GLU A 5 -10.78 8.06 16.43
CA GLU A 5 -10.92 8.86 17.63
C GLU A 5 -11.02 10.38 17.31
N LEU A 6 -10.27 10.86 16.33
CA LEU A 6 -10.41 12.24 15.84
C LEU A 6 -11.78 12.47 15.21
N GLU A 7 -12.27 11.58 14.35
CA GLU A 7 -13.62 11.72 13.77
C GLU A 7 -14.73 11.70 14.83
N GLU A 8 -14.61 10.87 15.87
CA GLU A 8 -15.55 10.83 17.00
C GLU A 8 -15.54 12.13 17.84
N ASN A 9 -14.39 12.79 17.97
CA ASN A 9 -14.25 14.02 18.74
C ASN A 9 -14.52 15.30 17.92
N ARG A 10 -14.57 15.22 16.59
CA ARG A 10 -14.92 16.33 15.69
C ARG A 10 -16.16 17.12 16.12
N PRO A 11 -17.33 16.50 16.36
CA PRO A 11 -18.53 17.25 16.73
C PRO A 11 -18.37 17.99 18.07
N LYS A 12 -17.60 17.44 19.02
CA LYS A 12 -17.35 18.07 20.32
C LYS A 12 -16.50 19.34 20.15
N VAL A 13 -15.44 19.26 19.33
CA VAL A 13 -14.57 20.42 19.07
C VAL A 13 -15.31 21.51 18.30
N GLU A 14 -16.10 21.14 17.29
CA GLU A 14 -16.94 22.07 16.53
C GLU A 14 -17.96 22.76 17.44
N THR A 15 -18.60 22.02 18.34
CA THR A 15 -19.54 22.55 19.33
C THR A 15 -18.87 23.57 20.27
N VAL A 16 -17.69 23.24 20.82
CA VAL A 16 -16.96 24.15 21.73
C VAL A 16 -16.54 25.44 21.01
N LEU A 17 -16.05 25.33 19.77
CA LEU A 17 -15.70 26.48 18.95
C LEU A 17 -16.93 27.36 18.66
N GLN A 18 -18.06 26.76 18.30
CA GLN A 18 -19.30 27.47 18.02
C GLN A 18 -19.83 28.20 19.27
N GLN A 19 -19.90 27.51 20.41
CA GLN A 19 -20.37 28.08 21.67
C GLN A 19 -19.46 29.22 22.15
N GLY A 20 -18.15 29.04 22.04
CA GLY A 20 -17.18 30.08 22.38
C GLY A 20 -17.31 31.32 21.50
N GLN A 21 -17.54 31.13 20.20
CA GLN A 21 -17.75 32.24 19.26
C GLN A 21 -19.04 33.01 19.57
N GLU A 22 -20.13 32.30 19.90
CA GLU A 22 -21.39 32.92 20.32
C GLU A 22 -21.24 33.70 21.63
N TYR A 23 -20.44 33.20 22.58
CA TYR A 23 -20.15 33.92 23.82
C TYR A 23 -19.39 35.22 23.56
N LEU A 24 -18.36 35.19 22.70
CA LEU A 24 -17.61 36.38 22.30
C LEU A 24 -18.50 37.40 21.59
N ARG A 25 -19.49 36.95 20.80
CA ARG A 25 -20.45 37.83 20.12
C ARG A 25 -21.39 38.55 21.09
N LYS A 26 -21.73 37.91 22.22
CA LYS A 26 -22.67 38.43 23.23
C LYS A 26 -21.98 39.22 24.36
N GLY A 27 -20.67 39.04 24.55
CA GLY A 27 -19.89 39.69 25.60
C GLY A 27 -19.33 41.07 25.21
N SER A 28 -18.95 41.87 26.22
CA SER A 28 -18.15 43.09 26.02
C SER A 28 -16.71 42.72 25.61
N ASN A 29 -16.04 43.58 24.82
CA ASN A 29 -14.73 43.41 24.15
C ASN A 29 -13.51 43.00 25.02
N THR A 30 -13.69 42.56 26.26
CA THR A 30 -12.64 42.28 27.26
C THR A 30 -12.22 40.81 27.37
N ALA A 31 -12.82 39.88 26.60
CA ALA A 31 -12.53 38.44 26.67
C ALA A 31 -11.34 37.99 25.79
N SER A 32 -10.22 38.74 25.79
CA SER A 32 -9.03 38.46 24.98
C SER A 32 -8.47 37.04 25.18
N ASN A 33 -8.50 36.55 26.41
CA ASN A 33 -8.06 35.19 26.76
C ASN A 33 -8.93 34.10 26.10
N LEU A 34 -10.25 34.29 26.05
CA LEU A 34 -11.15 33.34 25.40
C LEU A 34 -10.92 33.31 23.89
N GLN A 35 -10.76 34.48 23.26
CA GLN A 35 -10.44 34.57 21.84
C GLN A 35 -9.12 33.87 21.50
N HIS A 36 -8.09 34.06 22.34
CA HIS A 36 -6.82 33.34 22.19
C HIS A 36 -6.99 31.83 22.32
N ASN A 37 -7.72 31.36 23.33
CA ASN A 37 -7.95 29.93 23.56
C ASN A 37 -8.71 29.26 22.41
N LEU A 38 -9.76 29.90 21.87
CA LEU A 38 -10.51 29.38 20.72
C LEU A 38 -9.65 29.32 19.46
N LYS A 39 -8.83 30.36 19.21
CA LYS A 39 -7.88 30.36 18.11
C LYS A 39 -6.86 29.23 18.24
N THR A 40 -6.27 29.06 19.43
CA THR A 40 -5.31 27.99 19.69
C THR A 40 -5.95 26.60 19.56
N LEU A 41 -7.18 26.40 20.06
CA LEU A 41 -7.93 25.16 19.91
C LEU A 41 -8.14 24.83 18.43
N LYS A 42 -8.64 25.80 17.66
CA LYS A 42 -8.86 25.62 16.21
C LYS A 42 -7.56 25.29 15.48
N GLN A 43 -6.48 26.01 15.75
CA GLN A 43 -5.18 25.75 15.12
C GLN A 43 -4.65 24.34 15.43
N ARG A 44 -4.74 23.90 16.69
CA ARG A 44 -4.31 22.56 17.10
C ARG A 44 -5.17 21.47 16.48
N TRP A 45 -6.49 21.69 16.45
CA TRP A 45 -7.45 20.79 15.82
C TRP A 45 -7.20 20.62 14.32
N ASP A 46 -7.06 21.73 13.60
CA ASP A 46 -6.79 21.73 12.16
C ASP A 46 -5.44 21.04 11.88
N SER A 47 -4.41 21.29 12.71
CA SER A 47 -3.09 20.66 12.58
C SER A 47 -3.12 19.14 12.80
N VAL A 48 -3.76 18.65 13.88
CA VAL A 48 -3.81 17.21 14.16
C VAL A 48 -4.65 16.47 13.13
N THR A 49 -5.77 17.07 12.70
CA THR A 49 -6.65 16.50 11.67
C THR A 49 -5.95 16.42 10.31
N ALA A 50 -5.21 17.46 9.92
CA ALA A 50 -4.44 17.45 8.68
C ALA A 50 -3.36 16.35 8.69
N ARG A 51 -2.60 16.24 9.79
CA ARG A 51 -1.57 15.19 9.95
C ARG A 51 -2.16 13.78 9.95
N ALA A 52 -3.31 13.59 10.59
CA ALA A 52 -3.99 12.30 10.62
C ALA A 52 -4.53 11.89 9.25
N ASN A 53 -5.12 12.83 8.50
CA ASN A 53 -5.56 12.58 7.12
C ASN A 53 -4.39 12.26 6.19
N ASP A 54 -3.30 13.03 6.24
CA ASP A 54 -2.10 12.75 5.44
C ASP A 54 -1.52 11.36 5.74
N LYS A 55 -1.44 10.99 7.02
CA LYS A 55 -0.99 9.65 7.42
C LYS A 55 -1.93 8.54 6.94
N LYS A 56 -3.26 8.75 7.05
CA LYS A 56 -4.26 7.77 6.57
C LYS A 56 -4.11 7.52 5.08
N ILE A 57 -4.07 8.59 4.27
CA ILE A 57 -3.93 8.49 2.81
C ILE A 57 -2.65 7.73 2.44
N LYS A 58 -1.52 8.06 3.08
CA LYS A 58 -0.24 7.37 2.83
C LYS A 58 -0.31 5.88 3.16
N LEU A 59 -0.96 5.50 4.27
CA LEU A 59 -1.14 4.11 4.65
C LEU A 59 -2.08 3.36 3.70
N GLU A 60 -3.16 4.00 3.25
CA GLU A 60 -4.09 3.40 2.27
C GLU A 60 -3.41 3.15 0.92
N ILE A 61 -2.60 4.10 0.45
CA ILE A 61 -1.80 3.93 -0.78
C ILE A 61 -0.78 2.80 -0.59
N ALA A 62 -0.01 2.82 0.50
CA ALA A 62 1.02 1.81 0.75
C ALA A 62 0.42 0.40 0.91
N LEU A 63 -0.73 0.27 1.57
CA LEU A 63 -1.44 -1.00 1.69
C LEU A 63 -1.87 -1.50 0.31
N LYS A 64 -2.50 -0.65 -0.51
CA LYS A 64 -2.91 -1.01 -1.87
C LYS A 64 -1.71 -1.49 -2.71
N GLU A 65 -0.62 -0.73 -2.72
CA GLU A 65 0.59 -1.09 -3.47
C GLU A 65 1.20 -2.41 -2.96
N ALA A 66 1.20 -2.63 -1.65
CA ALA A 66 1.72 -3.86 -1.05
C ALA A 66 0.86 -5.08 -1.39
N THR A 67 -0.48 -4.95 -1.38
CA THR A 67 -1.40 -6.01 -1.79
C THR A 67 -1.21 -6.34 -3.27
N GLU A 68 -1.21 -5.33 -4.16
CA GLU A 68 -0.99 -5.56 -5.60
C GLU A 68 0.36 -6.22 -5.89
N PHE A 69 1.40 -5.84 -5.16
CA PHE A 69 2.71 -6.48 -5.26
C PHE A 69 2.68 -7.93 -4.77
N HIS A 70 2.05 -8.19 -3.63
CA HIS A 70 1.94 -9.53 -3.07
C HIS A 70 1.21 -10.48 -4.02
N ASP A 71 0.06 -10.07 -4.55
CA ASP A 71 -0.74 -10.87 -5.47
C ASP A 71 0.04 -11.18 -6.77
N ALA A 72 0.71 -10.17 -7.34
CA ALA A 72 1.53 -10.34 -8.53
C ALA A 72 2.75 -11.25 -8.27
N LEU A 73 3.37 -11.13 -7.09
CA LEU A 73 4.48 -11.97 -6.69
C LEU A 73 4.04 -13.43 -6.52
N GLN A 74 2.90 -13.66 -5.86
CA GLN A 74 2.36 -15.01 -5.66
C GLN A 74 2.05 -15.68 -7.01
N ALA A 75 1.36 -14.97 -7.91
CA ALA A 75 1.09 -15.48 -9.25
C ALA A 75 2.38 -15.82 -10.03
N PHE A 76 3.43 -15.00 -9.88
CA PHE A 76 4.71 -15.26 -10.52
C PHE A 76 5.45 -16.45 -9.90
N VAL A 77 5.39 -16.63 -8.58
CA VAL A 77 5.94 -17.81 -7.87
C VAL A 77 5.22 -19.08 -8.28
N ASP A 78 3.89 -19.04 -8.43
CA ASP A 78 3.10 -20.18 -8.89
C ASP A 78 3.48 -20.56 -10.33
N TRP A 79 3.65 -19.56 -11.22
CA TRP A 79 4.16 -19.79 -12.57
C TRP A 79 5.56 -20.39 -12.56
N LEU A 80 6.51 -19.83 -11.79
CA LEU A 80 7.87 -20.37 -11.66
C LEU A 80 7.86 -21.82 -11.20
N THR A 81 7.06 -22.13 -10.17
CA THR A 81 6.90 -23.50 -9.65
C THR A 81 6.39 -24.45 -10.74
N ASN A 82 5.45 -24.01 -11.57
CA ASN A 82 4.96 -24.82 -12.68
C ASN A 82 6.01 -24.97 -13.79
N ALA A 83 6.74 -23.90 -14.12
CA ALA A 83 7.82 -23.92 -15.11
C ALA A 83 8.94 -24.89 -14.71
N GLU A 84 9.34 -24.88 -13.43
CA GLU A 84 10.29 -25.82 -12.85
C GLU A 84 9.79 -27.27 -12.92
N LYS A 85 8.50 -27.51 -12.65
CA LYS A 85 7.88 -28.83 -12.80
C LYS A 85 7.88 -29.30 -14.26
N VAL A 86 7.60 -28.42 -15.22
CA VAL A 86 7.66 -28.76 -16.66
C VAL A 86 9.07 -29.20 -17.01
N LEU A 87 10.09 -28.43 -16.65
CA LEU A 87 11.50 -28.76 -16.91
C LEU A 87 11.92 -30.07 -16.24
N SER A 88 11.52 -30.29 -15.00
CA SER A 88 11.86 -31.50 -14.24
C SER A 88 11.21 -32.77 -14.80
N ASN A 89 10.07 -32.63 -15.49
CA ASN A 89 9.33 -33.75 -16.09
C ASN A 89 9.66 -33.98 -17.58
N LEU A 90 10.58 -33.22 -18.16
CA LEU A 90 10.99 -33.44 -19.55
C LEU A 90 11.59 -34.84 -19.72
N LYS A 91 11.17 -35.53 -20.77
CA LYS A 91 11.72 -36.83 -21.14
C LYS A 91 13.18 -36.67 -21.59
N PRO A 92 14.02 -37.71 -21.41
CA PRO A 92 15.36 -37.73 -21.99
C PRO A 92 15.34 -37.43 -23.49
N VAL A 93 16.41 -36.82 -24.00
CA VAL A 93 16.56 -36.49 -25.42
C VAL A 93 16.47 -37.77 -26.25
N SER A 94 15.56 -37.78 -27.23
CA SER A 94 15.37 -38.93 -28.11
C SER A 94 16.46 -39.03 -29.17
N ARG A 95 16.76 -40.26 -29.60
CA ARG A 95 17.59 -40.56 -30.78
C ARG A 95 16.76 -40.75 -32.06
N VAL A 96 15.44 -40.70 -31.94
CA VAL A 96 14.50 -40.83 -33.06
C VAL A 96 14.22 -39.43 -33.62
N MET A 97 14.45 -39.24 -34.92
CA MET A 97 14.38 -37.92 -35.59
C MET A 97 13.04 -37.21 -35.33
N ASP A 98 11.92 -37.88 -35.56
CA ASP A 98 10.60 -37.25 -35.39
C ASP A 98 10.35 -36.81 -33.94
N THR A 99 10.80 -37.62 -32.98
CA THR A 99 10.65 -37.32 -31.55
C THR A 99 11.55 -36.16 -31.12
N ILE A 100 12.81 -36.11 -31.56
CA ILE A 100 13.71 -35.00 -31.21
C ILE A 100 13.24 -33.68 -31.83
N LEU A 101 12.71 -33.70 -33.05
CA LEU A 101 12.10 -32.52 -33.67
C LEU A 101 10.91 -32.00 -32.85
N HIS A 102 10.06 -32.90 -32.35
CA HIS A 102 8.96 -32.53 -31.46
C HIS A 102 9.47 -31.94 -30.13
N GLN A 103 10.44 -32.58 -29.48
CA GLN A 103 11.06 -32.08 -28.23
C GLN A 103 11.68 -30.68 -28.40
N ILE A 104 12.31 -30.42 -29.56
CA ILE A 104 12.85 -29.09 -29.89
C ILE A 104 11.74 -28.05 -29.95
N GLU A 105 10.61 -28.37 -30.60
CA GLU A 105 9.50 -27.42 -30.73
C GLU A 105 8.82 -27.14 -29.39
N GLU A 106 8.57 -28.16 -28.57
CA GLU A 106 8.08 -27.98 -27.20
C GLU A 106 9.02 -27.08 -26.38
N HIS A 107 10.34 -27.28 -26.50
CA HIS A 107 11.31 -26.46 -25.77
C HIS A 107 11.35 -25.01 -26.27
N LYS A 108 11.20 -24.76 -27.57
CA LYS A 108 11.08 -23.39 -28.11
C LYS A 108 9.84 -22.67 -27.58
N VAL A 109 8.70 -23.37 -27.51
CA VAL A 109 7.47 -22.82 -26.92
C VAL A 109 7.70 -22.46 -25.46
N PHE A 110 8.32 -23.34 -24.68
CA PHE A 110 8.68 -23.06 -23.29
C PHE A 110 9.63 -21.86 -23.15
N GLN A 111 10.68 -21.78 -23.99
CA GLN A 111 11.61 -20.64 -23.99
C GLN A 111 10.88 -19.32 -24.30
N LYS A 112 9.91 -19.33 -25.21
CA LYS A 112 9.09 -18.15 -25.50
C LYS A 112 8.24 -17.76 -24.30
N ASP A 113 7.62 -18.71 -23.61
CA ASP A 113 6.82 -18.45 -22.40
C ASP A 113 7.67 -17.83 -21.28
N VAL A 114 8.86 -18.39 -21.02
CA VAL A 114 9.83 -17.80 -20.08
C VAL A 114 10.23 -16.38 -20.51
N GLY A 115 10.42 -16.15 -21.81
CA GLY A 115 10.72 -14.84 -22.37
C GLY A 115 9.64 -13.80 -22.09
N VAL A 116 8.36 -14.17 -22.21
CA VAL A 116 7.21 -13.29 -21.90
C VAL A 116 7.19 -12.90 -20.43
N HIS A 117 7.51 -13.83 -19.53
CA HIS A 117 7.51 -13.60 -18.08
C HIS A 117 8.69 -12.76 -17.56
N ARG A 118 9.70 -12.48 -18.40
CA ARG A 118 10.82 -11.60 -18.05
C ARG A 118 10.37 -10.18 -17.68
N GLU A 119 9.37 -9.64 -18.36
CA GLU A 119 8.86 -8.31 -18.06
C GLU A 119 8.17 -8.27 -16.69
N THR A 120 7.39 -9.31 -16.36
CA THR A 120 6.77 -9.48 -15.04
C THR A 120 7.83 -9.50 -13.94
N MET A 121 8.91 -10.26 -14.12
CA MET A 121 10.03 -10.30 -13.17
C MET A 121 10.64 -8.91 -12.94
N LEU A 122 10.91 -8.16 -14.01
CA LEU A 122 11.48 -6.81 -13.92
C LEU A 122 10.52 -5.82 -13.25
N ASN A 123 9.22 -5.95 -13.49
CA ASN A 123 8.21 -5.11 -12.84
C ASN A 123 8.10 -5.42 -11.34
N LEU A 124 8.12 -6.71 -10.96
CA LEU A 124 8.14 -7.14 -9.57
C LEU A 124 9.39 -6.63 -8.84
N ASP A 125 10.57 -6.71 -9.45
CA ASP A 125 11.81 -6.18 -8.86
C ASP A 125 11.73 -4.67 -8.61
N LYS A 126 11.22 -3.90 -9.58
CA LYS A 126 11.00 -2.45 -9.44
C LYS A 126 9.99 -2.14 -8.34
N LYS A 127 8.83 -2.80 -8.34
CA LYS A 127 7.77 -2.60 -7.33
C LYS A 127 8.25 -2.99 -5.93
N GLY A 128 8.94 -4.12 -5.79
CA GLY A 128 9.51 -4.58 -4.54
C GLY A 128 10.56 -3.60 -3.99
N THR A 129 11.41 -3.06 -4.88
CA THR A 129 12.36 -1.99 -4.53
C THR A 129 11.63 -0.73 -4.08
N HIS A 130 10.63 -0.27 -4.83
CA HIS A 130 9.84 0.90 -4.46
C HIS A 130 9.21 0.74 -3.07
N LEU A 131 8.50 -0.36 -2.83
CA LEU A 131 7.86 -0.64 -1.54
C LEU A 131 8.86 -0.67 -0.38
N LYS A 132 10.05 -1.26 -0.60
CA LYS A 132 11.12 -1.32 0.40
C LYS A 132 11.60 0.06 0.84
N TYR A 133 11.69 1.03 -0.08
CA TYR A 133 12.20 2.38 0.21
C TYR A 133 11.11 3.40 0.51
N PHE A 134 9.89 3.21 0.00
CA PHE A 134 8.74 4.07 0.24
C PHE A 134 8.15 3.87 1.64
N SER A 135 8.23 2.64 2.17
CA SER A 135 7.78 2.32 3.52
C SER A 135 8.84 2.76 4.55
N GLN A 136 8.51 3.67 5.47
CA GLN A 136 9.37 3.91 6.64
C GLN A 136 9.43 2.62 7.47
N LYS A 137 10.53 2.33 8.20
CA LYS A 137 10.69 1.11 9.02
C LYS A 137 9.47 0.77 9.90
N GLN A 138 8.74 1.80 10.34
CA GLN A 138 7.56 1.69 11.20
C GLN A 138 6.31 1.21 10.42
N ASP A 139 6.16 1.63 9.17
CA ASP A 139 5.02 1.29 8.31
C ASP A 139 5.17 -0.11 7.71
N VAL A 140 6.40 -0.59 7.50
CA VAL A 140 6.69 -1.98 7.07
C VAL A 140 6.10 -3.01 8.03
N ILE A 141 6.21 -2.78 9.35
CA ILE A 141 5.66 -3.69 10.37
C ILE A 141 4.13 -3.70 10.32
N LEU A 142 3.52 -2.53 10.13
CA LEU A 142 2.06 -2.41 10.04
C LEU A 142 1.51 -3.11 8.79
N ILE A 143 2.15 -2.88 7.63
CA ILE A 143 1.78 -3.52 6.36
C ILE A 143 1.98 -5.04 6.47
N LYS A 144 3.08 -5.51 7.07
CA LYS A 144 3.33 -6.94 7.28
C LYS A 144 2.26 -7.59 8.16
N ASN A 145 1.81 -6.93 9.23
CA ASN A 145 0.77 -7.46 10.11
C ASN A 145 -0.65 -7.40 9.51
N LEU A 146 -0.87 -6.59 8.46
CA LEU A 146 -2.15 -6.53 7.74
C LEU A 146 -2.24 -7.55 6.60
N LEU A 147 -1.12 -8.12 6.17
CA LEU A 147 -1.03 -9.13 5.12
C LEU A 147 -0.94 -10.58 5.68
N ILE A 148 -0.94 -10.75 7.00
CA ILE A 148 -0.93 -12.05 7.71
C ILE A 148 -2.27 -12.26 8.39
#